data_AF-M2UV80-F1
#
_entry.id   AF-M2UV80-F1
#
_cell.length_a   1.000
_cell.length_b   1.000
_cell.length_c   1.000
_cell.angle_alpha   90.00
_cell.angle_beta   90.00
_cell.angle_gamma   90.00
#
_symmetry.space_group_name_H-M   'P 1'
#
loop_
_entity.id
_entity.type
_entity.pdbx_description
1 polymer ?
#
loop_
_entity_poly.entity_id
_entity_poly.type
_entity_poly.pdbx_seq_one_letter_code
_entity_poly.pdbx_strand_id
1 'polypeptide(L)'
;MDDFNSETDSDYTSYWRDWFISSRGNEYFCEIDEEYLTDRFNLTGLNTEVQYYQYALDLVTDVFDFDCDDDMREQIEKSARHLYGLVHARYIVTTRGLAKMLEKFKKSDFGKCPRVMCESQPLLPMGQSDVPNASPVKLYCARCEDLYNPKSSRHAIIDGAYFGTSFHNILFQVYPAMLPPKTQRRYEPRVFGFKVHSAAALARWQSDKKEEMKDRLKALKMETGFEEEDEELEDDDDDDDMELQEGVQGAAAQL
;
A
#
# COMPACT_ATOMS: atom_id res chain seq x y z
N MET A 1 -31.40 -14.08 45.75
CA MET A 1 -31.66 -13.34 44.52
C MET A 1 -30.40 -12.54 44.32
N ASP A 2 -29.51 -13.12 43.53
CA ASP A 2 -28.19 -12.58 43.24
C ASP A 2 -28.34 -11.39 42.31
N ASP A 3 -28.02 -10.20 42.81
CA ASP A 3 -27.95 -8.99 42.00
C ASP A 3 -26.77 -9.11 41.04
N PHE A 4 -27.11 -9.34 39.78
CA PHE A 4 -26.24 -9.39 38.64
C PHE A 4 -25.66 -7.99 38.42
N ASN A 5 -24.49 -7.70 38.99
CA ASN A 5 -23.71 -6.52 38.67
C ASN A 5 -23.20 -6.68 37.23
N SER A 6 -24.02 -6.25 36.27
CA SER A 6 -23.61 -6.04 34.89
C SER A 6 -22.69 -4.82 34.88
N GLU A 7 -21.43 -5.02 35.27
CA GLU A 7 -20.33 -4.11 34.95
C GLU A 7 -20.28 -4.03 33.43
N THR A 8 -20.88 -2.96 32.94
CA THR A 8 -20.93 -2.61 31.54
C THR A 8 -19.53 -2.07 31.23
N ASP A 9 -18.76 -2.87 30.49
CA ASP A 9 -17.38 -2.61 30.06
C ASP A 9 -17.33 -1.47 29.02
N SER A 10 -17.76 -0.26 29.41
CA SER A 10 -17.97 0.87 28.50
C SER A 10 -17.28 2.18 28.91
N ASP A 11 -16.34 2.17 29.86
CA ASP A 11 -15.68 3.40 30.34
C ASP A 11 -14.15 3.45 30.13
N TYR A 12 -13.54 2.50 29.39
CA TYR A 12 -12.10 2.50 29.09
C TYR A 12 -11.78 2.96 27.65
N THR A 13 -12.33 4.10 27.25
CA THR A 13 -11.81 4.81 26.05
C THR A 13 -10.63 5.67 26.49
N SER A 14 -9.42 5.28 26.10
CA SER A 14 -8.22 6.08 26.37
C SER A 14 -8.28 7.37 25.57
N TYR A 15 -8.38 8.49 26.26
CA TYR A 15 -8.53 9.81 25.66
C TYR A 15 -7.38 10.13 24.71
N TRP A 16 -6.14 9.77 25.06
CA TRP A 16 -4.99 10.10 24.22
C TRP A 16 -4.93 9.29 22.92
N ARG A 17 -5.17 7.97 22.97
CA ARG A 17 -5.08 7.11 21.76
C ARG A 17 -6.16 7.48 20.74
N ASP A 18 -7.39 7.68 21.20
CA ASP A 18 -8.51 8.09 20.35
C ASP A 18 -8.29 9.47 19.76
N TRP A 19 -7.80 10.41 20.56
CA TRP A 19 -7.40 11.73 20.09
C TRP A 19 -6.29 11.64 19.04
N PHE A 20 -5.26 10.81 19.26
CA PHE A 20 -4.15 10.65 18.34
C PHE A 20 -4.60 10.06 16.99
N ILE A 21 -5.44 9.03 16.99
CA ILE A 21 -5.91 8.38 15.75
C ILE A 21 -6.90 9.26 14.99
N SER A 22 -7.74 10.00 15.70
CA SER A 22 -8.68 10.96 15.09
C SER A 22 -8.01 12.25 14.62
N SER A 23 -6.77 12.50 15.05
CA SER A 23 -6.01 13.68 14.63
C SER A 23 -5.72 13.67 13.13
N ARG A 24 -5.83 14.86 12.53
CA ARG A 24 -5.63 15.06 11.10
C ARG A 24 -4.20 14.64 10.70
N GLY A 25 -4.10 13.73 9.73
CA GLY A 25 -2.82 13.18 9.27
C GLY A 25 -2.52 11.78 9.81
N ASN A 26 -3.26 11.28 10.80
CA ASN A 26 -3.04 9.96 11.40
C ASN A 26 -4.02 8.89 10.92
N GLU A 27 -4.69 9.11 9.78
CA GLU A 27 -5.73 8.22 9.27
C GLU A 27 -5.22 6.80 8.91
N TYR A 28 -3.90 6.64 8.75
CA TYR A 28 -3.25 5.36 8.45
C TYR A 28 -2.98 4.50 9.69
N PHE A 29 -3.00 5.07 10.90
CA PHE A 29 -2.80 4.30 12.12
C PHE A 29 -4.04 3.47 12.43
N CYS A 30 -3.83 2.30 13.04
CA CYS A 30 -4.88 1.57 13.74
C CYS A 30 -4.71 1.72 15.25
N GLU A 31 -5.81 1.55 15.97
CA GLU A 31 -5.78 1.53 17.43
C GLU A 31 -5.02 0.32 17.96
N ILE A 32 -4.02 0.56 18.80
CA ILE A 32 -3.27 -0.47 19.52
C ILE A 32 -4.04 -0.83 20.79
N ASP A 33 -4.21 -2.13 21.03
CA ASP A 33 -4.87 -2.62 22.25
C ASP A 33 -4.07 -2.22 23.50
N GLU A 34 -4.79 -1.85 24.57
CA GLU A 34 -4.17 -1.48 25.84
C GLU A 34 -3.35 -2.63 26.46
N GLU A 35 -3.83 -3.86 26.33
CA GLU A 35 -3.12 -5.07 26.75
C GLU A 35 -1.74 -5.18 26.07
N TYR A 36 -1.62 -4.73 24.81
CA TYR A 36 -0.35 -4.77 24.08
C TYR A 36 0.63 -3.70 24.58
N LEU A 37 0.13 -2.51 24.94
CA LEU A 37 0.91 -1.40 25.47
C LEU A 37 1.36 -1.62 26.92
N THR A 38 0.59 -2.37 27.71
CA THR A 38 0.92 -2.64 29.12
C THR A 38 1.91 -3.80 29.27
N ASP A 39 2.02 -4.68 28.28
CA ASP A 39 3.00 -5.76 28.27
C ASP A 39 4.42 -5.25 27.90
N ARG A 40 5.29 -5.25 28.92
CA ARG A 40 6.69 -4.83 28.80
C ARG A 40 7.50 -5.62 27.79
N PHE A 41 7.13 -6.88 27.51
CA PHE A 41 7.87 -7.70 26.55
C PHE A 41 7.77 -7.11 25.14
N ASN A 42 6.59 -6.62 24.75
CA ASN A 42 6.36 -6.02 23.43
C ASN A 42 7.13 -4.70 23.23
N LEU A 43 7.43 -4.00 24.33
CA LEU A 43 8.12 -2.70 24.33
C LEU A 43 9.65 -2.81 24.48
N THR A 44 10.20 -4.02 24.53
CA THR A 44 11.64 -4.25 24.75
C THR A 44 12.49 -3.47 23.75
N GLY A 45 13.50 -2.74 24.26
CA GLY A 45 14.46 -1.96 23.47
C GLY A 45 14.05 -0.52 23.12
N LEU A 46 12.75 -0.21 23.16
CA LEU A 46 12.24 1.14 22.81
C LEU A 46 12.66 2.22 23.80
N ASN A 47 12.98 1.82 25.04
CA ASN A 47 13.52 2.70 26.07
C ASN A 47 14.86 3.35 25.70
N THR A 48 15.60 2.77 24.75
CA THR A 48 16.88 3.33 24.26
C THR A 48 16.70 4.26 23.06
N GLU A 49 15.58 4.14 22.34
CA GLU A 49 15.28 4.92 21.15
C GLU A 49 14.46 6.18 21.49
N VAL A 50 13.58 6.10 22.50
CA VAL A 50 12.64 7.15 22.86
C VAL A 50 13.15 7.97 24.06
N GLN A 51 13.23 9.28 23.89
CA GLN A 51 13.52 10.22 24.98
C GLN A 51 12.31 10.33 25.93
N TYR A 52 12.53 10.50 27.23
CA TYR A 52 11.44 10.58 28.21
C TYR A 52 10.49 9.37 28.17
N TYR A 53 11.02 8.17 27.87
CA TYR A 53 10.23 6.96 27.63
C TYR A 53 9.13 6.69 28.66
N GLN A 54 9.43 6.81 29.96
CA GLN A 54 8.44 6.55 31.02
C GLN A 54 7.28 7.56 30.95
N TYR A 55 7.58 8.86 30.86
CA TYR A 55 6.57 9.90 30.73
C TYR A 55 5.76 9.78 29.44
N ALA A 56 6.42 9.40 28.33
CA ALA A 56 5.77 9.16 27.05
C ALA A 56 4.80 7.97 27.13
N LEU A 57 5.20 6.88 27.80
CA LEU A 57 4.36 5.70 28.02
C LEU A 57 3.17 6.05 28.90
N ASP A 58 3.41 6.72 30.03
CA ASP A 58 2.36 7.14 30.97
C ASP A 58 1.32 8.03 30.27
N LEU A 59 1.76 8.89 29.35
CA LEU A 59 0.86 9.73 28.53
C LEU A 59 0.01 8.92 27.55
N VAL A 60 0.61 7.96 26.86
CA VAL A 60 -0.11 7.08 25.90
C VAL A 60 -1.11 6.16 26.61
N THR A 61 -0.86 5.83 27.89
CA THR A 61 -1.76 5.02 28.73
C THR A 61 -2.69 5.84 29.60
N ASP A 62 -2.77 7.16 29.43
CA ASP A 62 -3.61 8.08 30.24
C ASP A 62 -3.36 8.00 31.77
N VAL A 63 -2.14 7.65 32.20
CA VAL A 63 -1.68 7.62 33.62
C VAL A 63 -0.77 8.82 33.93
N PHE A 64 -0.67 9.78 33.01
CA PHE A 64 0.23 10.93 33.14
C PHE A 64 -0.34 11.98 34.11
N ASP A 65 0.27 12.08 35.30
CA ASP A 65 -0.11 13.01 36.37
C ASP A 65 1.04 14.00 36.72
N PHE A 66 1.97 14.21 35.78
CA PHE A 66 3.14 15.06 36.01
C PHE A 66 2.89 16.49 35.54
N ASP A 67 2.83 17.43 36.49
CA ASP A 67 2.73 18.86 36.21
C ASP A 67 4.10 19.39 35.78
N CYS A 68 4.21 19.83 34.53
CA CYS A 68 5.44 20.32 33.93
C CYS A 68 5.18 21.56 33.08
N ASP A 69 6.22 22.36 32.89
CA ASP A 69 6.15 23.56 32.05
C ASP A 69 5.76 23.18 30.61
N ASP A 70 5.09 24.10 29.91
CA ASP A 70 4.52 23.87 28.56
C ASP A 70 5.57 23.34 27.56
N ASP A 71 6.80 23.85 27.61
CA ASP A 71 7.91 23.41 26.75
C ASP A 71 8.29 21.93 26.98
N MET A 72 8.28 21.48 28.24
CA MET A 72 8.58 20.10 28.60
C MET A 72 7.43 19.17 28.20
N ARG A 73 6.19 19.63 28.38
CA ARG A 73 5.01 18.90 27.94
C ARG A 73 5.00 18.67 26.43
N GLU A 74 5.37 19.66 25.63
CA GLU A 74 5.48 19.51 24.17
C GLU A 74 6.54 18.46 23.78
N GLN A 75 7.69 18.43 24.48
CA GLN A 75 8.72 17.41 24.27
C GLN A 75 8.22 16.00 24.61
N ILE A 76 7.52 15.84 25.73
CA ILE A 76 6.92 14.56 26.13
C ILE A 76 5.88 14.11 25.10
N GLU A 77 5.02 15.01 24.62
CA GLU A 77 4.05 14.69 23.57
C GLU A 77 4.74 14.24 22.27
N LYS A 78 5.83 14.90 21.87
CA LYS A 78 6.60 14.48 20.69
C LYS A 78 7.19 13.08 20.88
N SER A 79 7.72 12.78 22.06
CA SER A 79 8.18 11.44 22.41
C SER A 79 7.06 10.42 22.46
N ALA A 80 5.87 10.76 22.94
CA ALA A 80 4.70 9.89 22.98
C ALA A 80 4.21 9.53 21.57
N ARG A 81 4.14 10.51 20.65
CA ARG A 81 3.82 10.25 19.24
C ARG A 81 4.86 9.33 18.59
N HIS A 82 6.13 9.54 18.91
CA HIS A 82 7.23 8.71 18.40
C HIS A 82 7.15 7.27 18.93
N LEU A 83 6.97 7.11 20.25
CA LEU A 83 6.79 5.82 20.91
C LEU A 83 5.59 5.07 20.32
N TYR A 84 4.43 5.72 20.20
CA TYR A 84 3.24 5.11 19.65
C TYR A 84 3.47 4.60 18.22
N GLY A 85 4.18 5.39 17.39
CA GLY A 85 4.54 4.97 16.04
C GLY A 85 5.45 3.73 16.01
N LEU A 86 6.46 3.66 16.89
CA LEU A 86 7.36 2.49 16.97
C LEU A 86 6.63 1.24 17.46
N VAL A 87 5.73 1.39 18.45
CA VAL A 87 4.89 0.28 18.91
C VAL A 87 3.91 -0.15 17.83
N HIS A 88 3.34 0.80 17.09
CA HIS A 88 2.44 0.52 15.97
C HIS A 88 3.10 -0.39 14.92
N ALA A 89 4.36 -0.13 14.55
CA ALA A 89 5.10 -0.96 13.60
C ALA A 89 5.21 -2.43 14.05
N ARG A 90 5.37 -2.66 15.37
CA ARG A 90 5.39 -4.01 15.95
C ARG A 90 3.98 -4.61 16.03
N TYR A 91 3.00 -3.81 16.41
CA TYR A 91 1.62 -4.26 16.60
C TYR A 91 0.96 -4.71 15.29
N ILE A 92 1.12 -3.98 14.19
CA ILE A 92 0.46 -4.31 12.91
C ILE A 92 0.94 -5.61 12.25
N VAL A 93 2.02 -6.21 12.76
CA VAL A 93 2.51 -7.52 12.35
C VAL A 93 1.87 -8.66 13.16
N THR A 94 1.25 -8.35 14.30
CA THR A 94 0.52 -9.33 15.11
C THR A 94 -0.82 -9.70 14.48
N THR A 95 -1.40 -10.84 14.87
CA THR A 95 -2.71 -11.27 14.36
C THR A 95 -3.83 -10.26 14.63
N ARG A 96 -3.84 -9.63 15.81
CA ARG A 96 -4.82 -8.60 16.17
C ARG A 96 -4.63 -7.32 15.33
N GLY A 97 -3.39 -6.84 15.20
CA GLY A 97 -3.08 -5.65 14.39
C GLY A 97 -3.34 -5.85 12.90
N LEU A 98 -3.00 -7.01 12.34
CA LEU A 98 -3.30 -7.36 10.95
C LEU A 98 -4.81 -7.33 10.67
N ALA A 99 -5.64 -7.83 11.59
CA ALA A 99 -7.09 -7.80 11.44
C ALA A 99 -7.62 -6.35 11.39
N LYS A 100 -7.18 -5.47 12.29
CA LYS A 100 -7.57 -4.05 12.29
C LYS A 100 -7.13 -3.33 11.01
N MET A 101 -5.90 -3.57 10.56
CA MET A 101 -5.38 -2.99 9.32
C MET A 101 -6.10 -3.53 8.08
N LEU A 102 -6.51 -4.80 8.09
CA LEU A 102 -7.29 -5.42 7.02
C LEU A 102 -8.67 -4.75 6.87
N GLU A 103 -9.33 -4.40 7.97
CA GLU A 103 -10.60 -3.66 7.92
C GLU A 103 -10.43 -2.28 7.25
N LYS A 104 -9.37 -1.55 7.61
CA LYS A 104 -9.02 -0.28 6.99
C LYS A 104 -8.69 -0.44 5.50
N PHE A 105 -7.99 -1.52 5.14
CA PHE A 105 -7.68 -1.85 3.75
C PHE A 105 -8.94 -2.09 2.93
N LYS A 106 -9.90 -2.86 3.46
CA LYS A 106 -11.20 -3.10 2.81
C LYS A 106 -12.00 -1.80 2.60
N LYS A 107 -11.92 -0.87 3.56
CA LYS A 107 -12.54 0.46 3.46
C LYS A 107 -11.80 1.43 2.54
N SER A 108 -10.61 1.06 2.04
CA SER A 108 -9.72 1.93 1.25
C SER A 108 -9.24 3.18 2.00
N ASP A 109 -9.10 3.12 3.32
CA ASP A 109 -8.69 4.26 4.17
C ASP A 109 -7.29 4.78 3.79
N PHE A 110 -6.42 3.87 3.35
CA PHE A 110 -5.05 4.20 2.94
C PHE A 110 -4.98 4.93 1.58
N GLY A 111 -6.09 4.94 0.85
CA GLY A 111 -6.18 5.46 -0.51
C GLY A 111 -6.11 4.37 -1.57
N LYS A 112 -6.07 4.84 -2.82
CA LYS A 112 -6.20 4.01 -4.03
C LYS A 112 -5.05 4.27 -4.98
N CYS A 113 -4.65 3.23 -5.71
CA CYS A 113 -3.55 3.26 -6.65
C CYS A 113 -3.73 4.39 -7.68
N PRO A 114 -2.70 5.25 -7.89
CA PRO A 114 -2.77 6.30 -8.90
C PRO A 114 -2.68 5.78 -10.34
N ARG A 115 -2.19 4.54 -10.53
CA ARG A 115 -2.10 3.93 -11.86
C ARG A 115 -3.51 3.59 -12.38
N VAL A 116 -3.86 4.17 -13.53
CA VAL A 116 -5.18 3.99 -14.17
C VAL A 116 -5.50 2.51 -14.41
N MET A 117 -4.53 1.74 -14.90
CA MET A 117 -4.67 0.31 -15.18
C MET A 117 -4.88 -0.54 -13.92
N CYS A 118 -4.68 0.02 -12.72
CA CYS A 118 -4.96 -0.68 -11.47
C CYS A 118 -6.39 -0.51 -10.97
N GLU A 119 -7.27 0.17 -11.74
CA GLU A 119 -8.70 0.29 -11.47
C GLU A 119 -9.04 0.67 -10.03
N SER A 120 -8.33 1.67 -9.49
CA SER A 120 -8.57 2.15 -8.12
C SER A 120 -8.33 1.11 -7.00
N GLN A 121 -7.43 0.14 -7.22
CA GLN A 121 -7.00 -0.83 -6.21
C GLN A 121 -6.61 -0.16 -4.87
N PRO A 122 -7.15 -0.64 -3.73
CA PRO A 122 -6.73 -0.19 -2.39
C PRO A 122 -5.23 -0.39 -2.14
N LEU A 123 -4.62 0.55 -1.44
CA LEU A 123 -3.20 0.55 -1.11
C LEU A 123 -2.96 0.15 0.34
N LEU A 124 -1.72 -0.20 0.68
CA LEU A 124 -1.27 -0.43 2.06
C LEU A 124 -0.11 0.49 2.40
N PRO A 125 -0.05 1.04 3.62
CA PRO A 125 1.10 1.83 4.07
C PRO A 125 2.30 0.91 4.32
N MET A 126 3.50 1.39 4.03
CA MET A 126 4.76 0.75 4.38
C MET A 126 5.89 1.78 4.51
N GLY A 127 6.95 1.42 5.23
CA GLY A 127 8.20 2.19 5.31
C GLY A 127 9.29 1.59 4.44
N GLN A 128 10.09 2.40 3.73
CA GLN A 128 11.25 1.90 2.98
C GLN A 128 12.40 1.47 3.89
N SER A 129 12.39 1.93 5.14
CA SER A 129 13.38 1.63 6.18
C SER A 129 12.65 1.46 7.50
N ASP A 130 13.13 0.55 8.34
CA ASP A 130 12.69 0.37 9.72
C ASP A 130 13.41 1.36 10.68
N VAL A 131 14.44 2.06 10.19
CA VAL A 131 15.14 3.11 10.95
C VAL A 131 14.32 4.40 10.94
N PRO A 132 13.98 4.98 12.12
CA PRO A 132 13.24 6.24 12.20
C PRO A 132 13.93 7.42 11.52
N ASN A 133 13.12 8.36 11.04
CA ASN A 133 13.49 9.59 10.32
C ASN A 133 14.28 9.37 9.02
N ALA A 134 14.36 8.12 8.51
CA ALA A 134 15.07 7.82 7.27
C ALA A 134 14.23 8.14 6.03
N SER A 135 12.94 7.76 6.04
CA SER A 135 12.05 7.97 4.90
C SER A 135 10.59 8.08 5.37
N PRO A 136 9.78 8.95 4.76
CA PRO A 136 8.36 9.02 5.07
C PRO A 136 7.62 7.77 4.55
N VAL A 137 6.41 7.56 5.06
CA VAL A 137 5.54 6.45 4.66
C VAL A 137 5.27 6.47 3.15
N LYS A 138 5.30 5.28 2.55
CA LYS A 138 4.92 4.99 1.17
C LYS A 138 3.70 4.09 1.14
N LEU A 139 3.06 4.02 -0.02
CA LEU A 139 1.89 3.20 -0.26
C LEU A 139 2.22 2.11 -1.27
N TYR A 140 2.11 0.86 -0.85
CA TYR A 140 2.27 -0.32 -1.68
C TYR A 140 0.96 -0.71 -2.36
N CYS A 141 1.01 -0.99 -3.66
CA CYS A 141 -0.13 -1.53 -4.40
C CYS A 141 0.08 -3.01 -4.69
N ALA A 142 -0.84 -3.85 -4.19
CA ALA A 142 -0.78 -5.28 -4.44
C ALA A 142 -1.08 -5.69 -5.89
N ARG A 143 -1.65 -4.80 -6.72
CA ARG A 143 -2.00 -5.12 -8.12
C ARG A 143 -0.85 -4.85 -9.10
N CYS A 144 -0.14 -3.73 -8.95
CA CYS A 144 1.04 -3.42 -9.78
C CYS A 144 2.40 -3.65 -9.09
N GLU A 145 2.40 -4.02 -7.81
CA GLU A 145 3.61 -4.34 -7.03
C GLU A 145 4.63 -3.19 -6.96
N ASP A 146 4.11 -1.96 -6.94
CA ASP A 146 4.93 -0.76 -6.96
C ASP A 146 4.57 0.18 -5.79
N LEU A 147 5.50 1.08 -5.49
CA LEU A 147 5.44 2.02 -4.37
C LEU A 147 5.04 3.41 -4.84
N TYR A 148 4.11 4.02 -4.11
CA TYR A 148 3.58 5.34 -4.39
C TYR A 148 3.75 6.28 -3.21
N ASN A 149 3.88 7.57 -3.52
CA ASN A 149 3.79 8.61 -2.50
C ASN A 149 2.32 8.84 -2.12
N PRO A 150 2.02 9.08 -0.83
CA PRO A 150 0.70 9.55 -0.44
C PRO A 150 0.31 10.81 -1.19
N LYS A 151 -0.94 10.89 -1.65
CA LYS A 151 -1.43 12.05 -2.43
C LYS A 151 -1.49 13.33 -1.60
N SER A 152 -1.74 13.21 -0.30
CA SER A 152 -1.90 14.34 0.60
C SER A 152 -0.58 14.63 1.32
N SER A 153 -0.17 15.91 1.32
CA SER A 153 1.05 16.34 2.00
C SER A 153 1.04 16.04 3.51
N ARG A 154 -0.13 16.01 4.14
CA ARG A 154 -0.27 15.64 5.57
C ARG A 154 0.26 14.24 5.88
N HIS A 155 0.06 13.29 4.96
CA HIS A 155 0.50 11.91 5.12
C HIS A 155 1.98 11.73 4.79
N ALA A 156 2.55 12.65 4.00
CA ALA A 156 3.96 12.63 3.64
C ALA A 156 4.91 13.01 4.79
N ILE A 157 4.38 13.52 5.91
CA ILE A 157 5.15 13.87 7.12
C ILE A 157 5.29 12.65 8.04
N ILE A 158 4.40 11.65 7.91
CA ILE A 158 4.44 10.47 8.76
C ILE A 158 5.69 9.65 8.43
N ASP A 159 6.40 9.23 9.47
CA ASP A 159 7.56 8.37 9.34
C ASP A 159 7.15 6.97 8.84
N GLY A 160 7.85 6.46 7.83
CA GLY A 160 7.62 5.12 7.30
C GLY A 160 7.99 4.03 8.30
N ALA A 161 8.93 4.30 9.21
CA ALA A 161 9.35 3.33 10.23
C ALA A 161 8.20 2.86 11.12
N TYR A 162 7.15 3.69 11.28
CA TYR A 162 5.96 3.36 12.08
C TYR A 162 5.04 2.30 11.44
N PHE A 163 5.27 1.95 10.18
CA PHE A 163 4.60 0.86 9.48
C PHE A 163 5.55 -0.30 9.17
N GLY A 164 6.85 -0.03 9.18
CA GLY A 164 7.90 -0.98 8.87
C GLY A 164 7.93 -1.43 7.40
N THR A 165 8.98 -2.15 7.06
CA THR A 165 9.25 -2.67 5.71
C THR A 165 8.44 -3.92 5.37
N SER A 166 8.04 -4.69 6.39
CA SER A 166 7.54 -6.06 6.22
C SER A 166 6.02 -6.20 6.29
N PHE A 167 5.30 -5.22 6.86
CA PHE A 167 3.86 -5.32 7.15
C PHE A 167 3.01 -5.75 5.94
N HIS A 168 3.18 -5.10 4.78
CA HIS A 168 2.39 -5.39 3.59
C HIS A 168 2.58 -6.84 3.10
N ASN A 169 3.79 -7.39 3.17
CA ASN A 169 4.08 -8.77 2.78
C ASN A 169 3.46 -9.77 3.76
N ILE A 170 3.57 -9.51 5.06
CA ILE A 170 3.01 -10.38 6.10
C ILE A 170 1.48 -10.42 6.01
N LEU A 171 0.84 -9.29 5.73
CA LEU A 171 -0.62 -9.23 5.55
C LEU A 171 -1.09 -10.17 4.43
N PHE A 172 -0.41 -10.17 3.27
CA PHE A 172 -0.78 -11.05 2.16
C PHE A 172 -0.40 -12.50 2.37
N GLN A 173 0.63 -12.79 3.19
CA GLN A 173 0.96 -14.15 3.60
C GLN A 173 -0.13 -14.75 4.50
N VAL A 174 -0.70 -13.96 5.41
CA VAL A 174 -1.77 -14.39 6.32
C VAL A 174 -3.13 -14.39 5.62
N TYR A 175 -3.39 -13.43 4.73
CA TYR A 175 -4.63 -13.28 3.98
C TYR A 175 -4.41 -13.33 2.46
N PRO A 176 -4.05 -14.50 1.89
CA PRO A 176 -3.77 -14.63 0.46
C PRO A 176 -4.99 -14.33 -0.42
N ALA A 177 -6.21 -14.55 0.09
CA ALA A 177 -7.45 -14.23 -0.62
C ALA A 177 -7.64 -12.71 -0.90
N MET A 178 -6.86 -11.85 -0.25
CA MET A 178 -6.91 -10.40 -0.46
C MET A 178 -5.97 -9.93 -1.58
N LEU A 179 -5.13 -10.82 -2.13
CA LEU A 179 -4.28 -10.50 -3.26
C LEU A 179 -5.14 -10.33 -4.52
N PRO A 180 -5.16 -9.15 -5.14
CA PRO A 180 -5.86 -8.97 -6.40
C PRO A 180 -5.13 -9.75 -7.50
N PRO A 181 -5.86 -10.22 -8.52
CA PRO A 181 -5.23 -10.78 -9.70
C PRO A 181 -4.37 -9.70 -10.37
N LYS A 182 -3.22 -10.11 -10.88
CA LYS A 182 -2.25 -9.22 -11.49
C LYS A 182 -2.72 -8.90 -12.90
N THR A 183 -2.90 -7.61 -13.18
CA THR A 183 -3.26 -7.16 -14.52
C THR A 183 -2.02 -7.03 -15.40
N GLN A 184 -2.17 -7.44 -16.65
CA GLN A 184 -1.11 -7.37 -17.66
C GLN A 184 -1.16 -6.11 -18.50
N ARG A 185 -2.33 -5.47 -18.51
CA ARG A 185 -2.66 -4.34 -19.36
C ARG A 185 -1.72 -3.17 -19.11
N ARG A 186 -1.14 -2.67 -20.20
CA ARG A 186 -0.31 -1.47 -20.23
C ARG A 186 -0.98 -0.40 -21.09
N TYR A 187 -0.65 0.85 -20.80
CA TYR A 187 -1.09 1.95 -21.65
C TYR A 187 -0.42 1.84 -23.01
N GLU A 188 -1.21 1.72 -24.08
CA GLU A 188 -0.74 1.75 -25.45
C GLU A 188 -0.83 3.18 -26.01
N PRO A 189 0.32 3.84 -26.30
CA PRO A 189 0.29 5.17 -26.90
C PRO A 189 -0.18 5.08 -28.36
N ARG A 190 -1.26 5.81 -28.68
CA ARG A 190 -1.84 5.90 -30.02
C ARG A 190 -1.95 7.35 -30.48
N VAL A 191 -1.67 7.59 -31.77
CA VAL A 191 -1.81 8.89 -32.44
C VAL A 191 -2.78 8.70 -33.61
N PHE A 192 -3.92 9.39 -33.58
CA PHE A 192 -5.02 9.21 -34.55
C PHE A 192 -5.49 7.75 -34.71
N GLY A 193 -5.42 6.94 -33.65
CA GLY A 193 -5.75 5.51 -33.67
C GLY A 193 -4.58 4.57 -33.95
N PHE A 194 -3.50 5.09 -34.55
CA PHE A 194 -2.31 4.31 -34.91
C PHE A 194 -1.35 4.15 -33.73
N LYS A 195 -0.84 2.93 -33.50
CA LYS A 195 0.20 2.64 -32.52
C LYS A 195 1.51 3.36 -32.92
N VAL A 196 2.19 4.00 -31.97
CA VAL A 196 3.46 4.72 -32.25
C VAL A 196 4.60 3.73 -32.53
N HIS A 197 5.25 3.79 -33.70
CA HIS A 197 6.21 2.77 -34.18
C HIS A 197 7.30 2.37 -33.17
N SER A 198 8.02 3.33 -32.57
CA SER A 198 9.11 3.04 -31.61
C SER A 198 8.60 2.51 -30.28
N ALA A 199 7.53 3.10 -29.74
CA ALA A 199 6.91 2.64 -28.49
C ALA A 199 6.23 1.28 -28.66
N ALA A 200 5.64 1.01 -29.82
CA ALA A 200 5.02 -0.26 -30.17
C ALA A 200 6.06 -1.38 -30.35
N ALA A 201 7.24 -1.07 -30.92
CA ALA A 201 8.33 -2.04 -31.00
C ALA A 201 8.85 -2.42 -29.61
N LEU A 202 9.05 -1.42 -28.71
CA LEU A 202 9.45 -1.69 -27.33
C LEU A 202 8.36 -2.44 -26.55
N ALA A 203 7.09 -2.06 -26.70
CA ALA A 203 5.97 -2.70 -26.04
C ALA A 203 5.85 -4.18 -26.45
N ARG A 204 5.94 -4.48 -27.75
CA ARG A 204 5.97 -5.86 -28.27
C ARG A 204 7.11 -6.66 -27.65
N TRP A 205 8.34 -6.14 -27.70
CA TRP A 205 9.49 -6.82 -27.08
C TRP A 205 9.32 -7.05 -25.57
N GLN A 206 8.73 -6.09 -24.85
CA GLN A 206 8.44 -6.24 -23.42
C GLN A 206 7.36 -7.28 -23.14
N SER A 207 6.35 -7.38 -24.01
CA SER A 207 5.31 -8.42 -23.94
C SER A 207 5.92 -9.80 -24.19
N ASP A 208 6.72 -9.97 -25.24
CA ASP A 208 7.39 -11.24 -25.56
C ASP A 208 8.25 -11.74 -24.39
N LYS A 209 9.08 -10.85 -23.81
CA LYS A 209 9.93 -11.20 -22.66
C LYS A 209 9.12 -11.56 -21.41
N LYS A 210 7.94 -10.97 -21.25
CA LYS A 210 7.04 -11.27 -20.14
C LYS A 210 6.36 -12.62 -20.34
N GLU A 211 5.98 -12.97 -21.57
CA GLU A 211 5.42 -14.27 -21.90
C GLU A 211 6.43 -15.39 -21.66
N GLU A 212 7.67 -15.23 -22.12
CA GLU A 212 8.78 -16.13 -21.79
C GLU A 212 8.95 -16.34 -20.27
N MET A 213 8.80 -15.26 -19.48
CA MET A 213 8.84 -15.34 -18.01
C MET A 213 7.68 -16.17 -17.46
N LYS A 214 6.46 -16.00 -17.97
CA LYS A 214 5.30 -16.78 -17.54
C LYS A 214 5.48 -18.26 -17.84
N ASP A 215 5.94 -18.60 -19.05
CA ASP A 215 6.16 -19.99 -19.45
C ASP A 215 7.19 -20.66 -18.54
N ARG A 216 8.26 -19.94 -18.19
CA ARG A 216 9.23 -20.40 -17.22
C ARG A 216 8.62 -20.64 -15.83
N LEU A 217 7.75 -19.74 -15.34
CA LEU A 217 7.08 -19.89 -14.05
C LEU A 217 6.05 -21.03 -14.06
N LYS A 218 5.30 -21.19 -15.16
CA LYS A 218 4.38 -22.32 -15.39
C LYS A 218 5.13 -23.65 -15.39
N ALA A 219 6.28 -23.74 -16.06
CA ALA A 219 7.13 -24.92 -16.07
C ALA A 219 7.64 -25.31 -14.66
N LEU A 220 7.85 -24.31 -13.79
CA LEU A 220 8.22 -24.49 -12.38
C LEU A 220 7.01 -24.74 -11.46
N LYS A 221 5.78 -24.82 -11.99
CA LYS A 221 4.52 -24.99 -11.25
C LYS A 221 4.29 -23.91 -10.18
N MET A 222 4.75 -22.68 -10.43
CA MET A 222 4.47 -21.54 -9.57
C MET A 222 3.19 -20.84 -10.01
N GLU A 223 2.26 -20.61 -9.07
CA GLU A 223 1.07 -19.80 -9.32
C GLU A 223 1.48 -18.34 -9.54
N THR A 224 1.18 -17.80 -10.73
CA THR A 224 1.65 -16.47 -11.13
C THR A 224 0.65 -15.35 -10.80
N GLY A 225 -0.62 -15.71 -10.52
CA GLY A 225 -1.68 -14.77 -10.16
C GLY A 225 -2.07 -13.78 -11.25
N PHE A 226 -1.57 -13.91 -12.50
CA PHE A 226 -1.98 -13.08 -13.62
C PHE A 226 -3.36 -13.50 -14.14
N GLU A 227 -4.17 -12.52 -14.53
CA GLU A 227 -5.37 -12.80 -15.34
C GLU A 227 -4.93 -13.40 -16.68
N GLU A 228 -5.58 -14.49 -17.09
CA GLU A 228 -5.52 -15.00 -18.46
C GLU A 228 -6.27 -13.96 -19.32
N GLU A 229 -5.56 -13.29 -20.21
CA GLU A 229 -6.20 -12.41 -21.18
C GLU A 229 -6.68 -13.32 -22.31
N ASP A 230 -7.99 -13.33 -22.57
CA ASP A 230 -8.58 -14.06 -23.70
C ASP A 230 -7.85 -13.62 -24.98
N GLU A 231 -7.23 -14.56 -25.68
CA GLU A 231 -6.45 -14.38 -26.92
C GLU A 231 -7.30 -13.88 -28.11
N GLU A 232 -8.56 -13.51 -27.91
CA GLU A 232 -9.55 -13.27 -28.97
C GLU A 232 -9.51 -11.86 -29.62
N LEU A 233 -8.46 -11.05 -29.41
CA LEU A 233 -8.42 -9.66 -29.93
C LEU A 233 -7.40 -9.38 -31.05
N GLU A 234 -6.78 -10.40 -31.65
CA GLU A 234 -5.74 -10.21 -32.68
C GLU A 234 -6.01 -10.85 -34.06
N ASP A 235 -7.27 -11.04 -34.48
CA ASP A 235 -7.58 -11.65 -35.80
C ASP A 235 -8.28 -10.72 -36.84
N ASP A 236 -8.34 -9.41 -36.63
CA ASP A 236 -9.20 -8.52 -37.46
C ASP A 236 -8.47 -7.57 -38.45
N ASP A 237 -7.18 -7.73 -38.76
CA ASP A 237 -6.45 -6.76 -39.63
C ASP A 237 -5.52 -7.39 -40.70
N ASP A 238 -5.93 -8.45 -41.40
CA ASP A 238 -5.23 -8.90 -42.63
C ASP A 238 -6.21 -9.28 -43.76
N ASP A 239 -6.88 -8.29 -44.35
CA ASP A 239 -7.51 -8.43 -45.67
C ASP A 239 -7.57 -7.06 -46.38
N ASP A 240 -6.48 -6.69 -47.07
CA ASP A 240 -6.53 -5.67 -48.13
C ASP A 240 -5.35 -5.87 -49.10
N ASP A 241 -5.32 -7.02 -49.78
CA ASP A 241 -4.42 -7.29 -50.92
C ASP A 241 -5.06 -6.66 -52.18
N MET A 242 -4.74 -5.39 -52.44
CA MET A 242 -5.23 -4.64 -53.59
C MET A 242 -4.37 -4.97 -54.84
N GLU A 243 -4.73 -6.02 -55.59
CA GLU A 243 -4.16 -6.33 -56.91
C GLU A 243 -4.45 -5.19 -57.92
N LEU A 244 -3.42 -4.41 -58.26
CA LEU A 244 -3.45 -3.47 -59.38
C LEU A 244 -3.32 -4.22 -60.72
N GLN A 245 -4.44 -4.49 -61.37
CA GLN A 245 -4.47 -4.84 -62.80
C GLN A 245 -4.41 -3.57 -63.66
N GLU A 246 -3.23 -3.23 -64.19
CA GLU A 246 -3.13 -2.33 -65.35
C GLU A 246 -2.96 -3.13 -66.64
N GLY A 247 -4.04 -3.20 -67.40
CA GLY A 247 -4.00 -3.42 -68.84
C GLY A 247 -4.85 -2.35 -69.51
N VAL A 248 -4.26 -1.54 -70.39
CA VAL A 248 -4.80 -1.14 -71.71
C VAL A 248 -3.71 -0.39 -72.48
N GLN A 249 -3.64 -0.72 -73.77
CA GLN A 249 -2.63 -0.40 -74.76
C GLN A 249 -2.71 1.04 -75.30
N GLY A 250 -1.53 1.63 -75.54
CA GLY A 250 -1.11 2.31 -76.78
C GLY A 250 -1.85 3.55 -77.30
N ALA A 251 -1.14 4.68 -77.37
CA ALA A 251 -1.18 5.59 -78.53
C ALA A 251 0.04 6.54 -78.54
N ALA A 252 0.56 6.79 -79.73
CA ALA A 252 1.77 7.53 -80.07
C ALA A 252 1.70 9.05 -79.81
N ALA A 253 2.85 9.69 -79.60
CA ALA A 253 3.33 10.80 -80.43
C ALA A 253 4.75 11.23 -80.01
N GLN A 254 5.61 11.37 -81.02
CA GLN A 254 6.92 12.03 -80.97
C GLN A 254 6.74 13.54 -80.75
N LEU A 255 7.64 14.14 -79.97
CA LEU A 255 8.55 15.25 -80.36
C LEU A 255 9.58 15.48 -79.27
#